data_AF-A0AA50CSD3-F1
#
_entry.id   AF-A0AA50CSD3-F1
#
_cell.length_a   1.000
_cell.length_b   1.000
_cell.length_c   1.000
_cell.angle_alpha   90.00
_cell.angle_beta   90.00
_cell.angle_gamma   90.00
#
_symmetry.space_group_name_H-M   'P 1'
#
loop_
_entity.id
_entity.type
_entity.pdbx_description
1 polymer ?
#
loop_
_entity_poly.entity_id
_entity_poly.type
_entity_poly.pdbx_seq_one_letter_code
_entity_poly.pdbx_strand_id
1 'polypeptide(L)'
;MNGQHIHSRNKSNVFAALLEQGLTHVVVTFDGYGDSGQLTEMEGRIADEPVELPDATVVIVNANGRESSKSLESAIETMIYDLLGESHGGWQDGEGAYGEFVFDVAKRTILLDFNERFIESAQSSHEF
;
A
#
# COMPACT_ATOMS: atom_id res chain seq x y z
N MET A 1 -10.58 20.24 1.95
CA MET A 1 -11.15 19.00 2.53
C MET A 1 -10.12 18.43 3.49
N ASN A 2 -10.52 17.86 4.63
CA ASN A 2 -9.58 17.25 5.57
C ASN A 2 -9.04 15.91 5.01
N GLY A 3 -7.81 15.51 5.34
CA GLY A 3 -7.14 14.30 4.78
C GLY A 3 -7.97 13.02 4.95
N GLN A 4 -8.65 12.87 6.08
CA GLN A 4 -9.53 11.73 6.36
C GLN A 4 -10.71 11.57 5.38
N HIS A 5 -11.23 12.68 4.84
CA HIS A 5 -12.28 12.64 3.83
C HIS A 5 -11.74 12.21 2.45
N ILE A 6 -10.48 12.53 2.13
CA ILE A 6 -9.84 12.16 0.88
C ILE A 6 -9.57 10.65 0.85
N HIS A 7 -8.98 10.09 1.91
CA HIS A 7 -8.73 8.64 1.99
C HIS A 7 -10.02 7.83 1.88
N SER A 8 -11.08 8.23 2.60
CA SER A 8 -12.37 7.54 2.54
C SER A 8 -12.99 7.54 1.13
N ARG A 9 -12.86 8.66 0.40
CA ARG A 9 -13.37 8.78 -0.97
C ARG A 9 -12.54 7.97 -1.96
N ASN A 10 -11.22 8.07 -1.91
CA ASN A 10 -10.32 7.30 -2.78
C ASN A 10 -10.49 5.80 -2.54
N LYS A 11 -10.53 5.38 -1.28
CA LYS A 11 -10.86 4.00 -0.88
C LYS A 11 -12.17 3.57 -1.50
N SER A 12 -13.22 4.37 -1.36
CA SER A 12 -14.53 4.03 -1.90
C SER A 12 -14.53 3.79 -3.41
N ASN A 13 -13.82 4.63 -4.16
CA ASN A 13 -13.70 4.55 -5.61
C ASN A 13 -12.87 3.34 -6.06
N VAL A 14 -11.73 3.07 -5.41
CA VAL A 14 -10.88 1.91 -5.72
C VAL A 14 -11.64 0.61 -5.47
N PHE A 15 -12.30 0.48 -4.31
CA PHE A 15 -13.09 -0.73 -4.02
C PHE A 15 -14.31 -0.90 -4.94
N ALA A 16 -14.89 0.19 -5.44
CA ALA A 16 -15.94 0.08 -6.45
C ALA A 16 -15.39 -0.47 -7.76
N ALA A 17 -14.25 0.04 -8.23
CA ALA A 17 -13.60 -0.43 -9.45
C ALA A 17 -13.16 -1.91 -9.32
N LEU A 18 -12.56 -2.30 -8.20
CA LEU A 18 -12.19 -3.71 -7.95
C LEU A 18 -13.40 -4.65 -8.01
N LEU A 19 -14.51 -4.25 -7.40
CA LEU A 19 -15.75 -5.01 -7.41
C LEU A 19 -16.37 -5.12 -8.81
N GLU A 20 -16.39 -4.02 -9.57
CA GLU A 20 -16.91 -4.00 -10.95
C GLU A 20 -16.14 -4.95 -11.88
N GLN A 21 -14.83 -5.11 -11.63
CA GLN A 21 -13.98 -6.03 -12.37
C GLN A 21 -14.01 -7.47 -11.83
N GLY A 22 -14.75 -7.73 -10.75
CA GLY A 22 -14.90 -9.06 -10.16
C GLY A 22 -13.71 -9.53 -9.31
N LEU A 23 -12.76 -8.66 -8.97
CA LEU A 23 -11.67 -9.02 -8.07
C LEU A 23 -12.20 -9.30 -6.67
N THR A 24 -11.60 -10.29 -6.03
CA THR A 24 -11.86 -10.66 -4.63
C THR A 24 -10.77 -10.15 -3.71
N HIS A 25 -9.51 -10.20 -4.17
CA HIS A 25 -8.36 -9.68 -3.44
C HIS A 25 -7.40 -8.94 -4.37
N VAL A 26 -6.67 -7.99 -3.79
CA VAL A 26 -5.41 -7.50 -4.36
C VAL A 26 -4.35 -7.59 -3.28
N VAL A 27 -3.22 -8.22 -3.59
CA VAL A 27 -2.05 -8.32 -2.71
C VAL A 27 -0.94 -7.47 -3.29
N VAL A 28 -0.36 -6.59 -2.47
CA VAL A 28 0.71 -5.70 -2.89
C VAL A 28 1.87 -5.78 -1.94
N THR A 29 3.03 -6.18 -2.44
CA THR A 29 4.26 -6.34 -1.67
C THR A 29 5.12 -5.10 -1.82
N PHE A 30 5.78 -4.69 -0.74
CA PHE A 30 6.71 -3.56 -0.75
C PHE A 30 8.01 -3.90 -0.01
N ASP A 31 9.09 -3.25 -0.41
CA ASP A 31 10.39 -3.33 0.26
C ASP A 31 11.11 -1.99 0.17
N GLY A 32 11.72 -1.60 1.27
CA GLY A 32 12.46 -0.36 1.42
C GLY A 32 13.70 -0.57 2.28
N TYR A 33 14.76 0.13 1.90
CA TYR A 33 16.07 0.11 2.52
C TYR A 33 16.90 1.30 2.05
N GLY A 34 17.71 1.89 2.93
CA GLY A 34 18.68 2.91 2.56
C GLY A 34 18.04 4.16 1.93
N ASP A 35 16.95 4.64 2.52
CA ASP A 35 16.20 5.83 2.13
C ASP A 35 15.49 5.70 0.76
N SER A 36 15.34 4.46 0.28
CA SER A 36 14.65 4.12 -0.96
C SER A 36 13.66 3.01 -0.73
N GLY A 37 12.45 3.15 -1.28
CA GLY A 37 11.40 2.15 -1.14
C GLY A 37 10.56 2.05 -2.42
N GLN A 38 10.01 0.87 -2.65
CA GLN A 38 9.17 0.60 -3.81
C GLN A 38 8.13 -0.47 -3.51
N LEU A 39 7.08 -0.51 -4.34
CA LEU A 39 6.25 -1.70 -4.48
C LEU A 39 7.02 -2.71 -5.35
N THR A 40 7.09 -3.96 -4.90
CA THR A 40 7.82 -5.02 -5.60
C THR A 40 6.91 -5.91 -6.44
N GLU A 41 5.64 -6.04 -6.03
CA GLU A 41 4.65 -6.87 -6.72
C GLU A 41 3.25 -6.34 -6.45
N MET A 42 2.36 -6.45 -7.45
CA MET A 42 0.93 -6.15 -7.32
C MET A 42 0.13 -7.23 -8.04
N GLU A 43 -0.55 -8.08 -7.30
CA GLU A 43 -1.29 -9.24 -7.83
C GLU A 43 -2.79 -9.09 -7.54
N GLY A 44 -3.62 -9.21 -8.58
CA GLY A 44 -5.06 -9.34 -8.44
C GLY A 44 -5.48 -10.80 -8.29
N ARG A 45 -6.59 -11.06 -7.58
CA ARG A 45 -7.16 -12.41 -7.46
C ARG A 45 -8.67 -12.46 -7.63
N ILE A 46 -9.16 -13.48 -8.31
CA ILE A 46 -10.58 -13.85 -8.35
C ILE A 46 -10.75 -15.19 -7.63
N ALA A 47 -11.51 -15.18 -6.53
CA ALA A 47 -11.42 -16.20 -5.49
C ALA A 47 -9.97 -16.35 -5.01
N ASP A 48 -9.33 -17.49 -5.30
CA ASP A 48 -7.95 -17.78 -4.93
C ASP A 48 -7.01 -17.85 -6.13
N GLU A 49 -7.52 -17.61 -7.34
CA GLU A 49 -6.73 -17.69 -8.57
C GLU A 49 -6.13 -16.33 -8.93
N PRO A 50 -4.81 -16.25 -9.20
CA PRO A 50 -4.15 -15.02 -9.60
C PRO A 50 -4.60 -14.59 -11.00
N VAL A 51 -4.80 -13.29 -11.16
CA VAL A 51 -5.17 -12.64 -12.42
C VAL A 51 -4.35 -11.37 -12.61
N GLU A 52 -4.12 -10.99 -13.87
CA GLU A 52 -3.60 -9.66 -14.17
C GLU A 52 -4.59 -8.60 -13.70
N LEU A 53 -4.06 -7.48 -13.20
CA LEU A 53 -4.89 -6.34 -12.89
C LEU A 53 -5.55 -5.82 -14.17
N PRO A 54 -6.88 -5.64 -14.18
CA PRO A 54 -7.59 -5.18 -15.36
C PRO A 54 -7.22 -3.73 -15.66
N ASP A 55 -7.20 -3.39 -16.96
CA ASP A 55 -7.08 -2.01 -17.43
C ASP A 55 -8.37 -1.24 -17.14
N ALA A 56 -8.52 -0.85 -15.88
CA ALA A 56 -9.63 -0.06 -15.37
C ALA A 56 -9.13 1.32 -14.93
N THR A 57 -10.00 2.31 -15.04
CA THR A 57 -9.70 3.69 -14.66
C THR A 57 -10.47 4.08 -13.40
N VAL A 58 -9.78 4.74 -12.46
CA VAL A 58 -10.35 5.18 -11.17
C VAL A 58 -10.12 6.67 -10.98
N VAL A 59 -11.14 7.36 -10.47
CA VAL A 59 -11.01 8.77 -10.07
C VAL A 59 -10.45 8.85 -8.66
N ILE A 60 -9.32 9.56 -8.51
CA ILE A 60 -8.64 9.82 -7.24
C ILE A 60 -8.66 11.31 -6.94
N VAL A 61 -8.82 11.66 -5.67
CA VAL A 61 -8.70 13.02 -5.13
C VAL A 61 -7.34 13.17 -4.47
N ASN A 62 -6.59 14.21 -4.83
CA ASN A 62 -5.32 14.52 -4.16
C ASN A 62 -5.51 15.39 -2.92
N ALA A 63 -4.41 15.68 -2.20
CA ALA A 63 -4.39 16.51 -0.99
C ALA A 63 -5.02 17.91 -1.17
N ASN A 64 -4.99 18.46 -2.39
CA ASN A 64 -5.59 19.76 -2.72
C ASN A 64 -7.10 19.67 -3.03
N GLY A 65 -7.69 18.47 -2.92
CA GLY A 65 -9.09 18.23 -3.26
C GLY A 65 -9.36 18.16 -4.77
N ARG A 66 -8.33 18.08 -5.61
CA ARG A 66 -8.49 18.00 -7.06
C ARG A 66 -8.61 16.55 -7.51
N GLU A 67 -9.59 16.31 -8.35
CA GLU A 67 -9.84 15.00 -8.98
C GLU A 67 -8.91 14.78 -10.17
N SER A 68 -8.49 13.53 -10.34
CA SER A 68 -7.73 13.05 -11.50
C SER A 68 -8.08 11.60 -11.79
N SER A 69 -8.06 11.23 -13.07
CA SER A 69 -8.23 9.86 -13.52
C SER A 69 -6.87 9.15 -13.52
N LYS A 70 -6.80 7.96 -12.94
CA LYS A 70 -5.60 7.08 -12.98
C LYS A 70 -6.00 5.66 -13.36
N SER A 71 -5.03 4.85 -13.78
CA SER A 71 -5.24 3.39 -13.84
C SER A 71 -5.54 2.85 -12.44
N LEU A 72 -6.21 1.71 -12.37
CA LEU A 72 -6.49 1.00 -11.12
C LEU A 72 -5.20 0.70 -10.35
N GLU A 73 -4.15 0.26 -11.05
CA GLU A 73 -2.83 0.03 -10.48
C GLU A 73 -2.27 1.29 -9.82
N SER A 74 -2.18 2.42 -10.56
CA SER A 74 -1.67 3.68 -10.00
C SER A 74 -2.56 4.24 -8.89
N ALA A 75 -3.86 3.92 -8.89
CA ALA A 75 -4.78 4.26 -7.83
C ALA A 75 -4.47 3.51 -6.53
N ILE A 76 -4.24 2.20 -6.64
CA ILE A 76 -3.83 1.32 -5.53
C ILE A 76 -2.47 1.75 -4.99
N GLU A 77 -1.49 1.98 -5.88
CA GLU A 77 -0.16 2.46 -5.52
C GLU A 77 -0.21 3.77 -4.74
N THR A 78 -0.97 4.76 -5.23
CA THR A 78 -1.14 6.05 -4.53
C THR A 78 -1.68 5.82 -3.11
N MET A 79 -2.65 4.92 -2.95
CA MET A 79 -3.25 4.61 -1.66
C MET A 79 -2.28 3.92 -0.71
N ILE A 80 -1.42 3.04 -1.21
CA ILE A 80 -0.43 2.35 -0.38
C ILE A 80 0.61 3.34 0.16
N TYR A 81 1.15 4.21 -0.69
CA TYR A 81 2.10 5.22 -0.21
C TYR A 81 1.45 6.22 0.76
N ASP A 82 0.19 6.60 0.52
CA ASP A 82 -0.57 7.42 1.47
C ASP A 82 -0.70 6.72 2.85
N LEU A 83 -1.06 5.43 2.86
CA LEU A 83 -1.23 4.64 4.09
C LEU A 83 0.10 4.39 4.82
N LEU A 84 1.18 4.10 4.08
CA LEU A 84 2.53 3.99 4.64
C LEU A 84 2.98 5.33 5.23
N GLY A 85 2.76 6.44 4.54
CA GLY A 85 3.08 7.77 5.05
C GLY A 85 2.30 8.15 6.31
N GLU A 86 1.03 7.74 6.41
CA GLU A 86 0.18 7.99 7.58
C GLU A 86 0.56 7.15 8.80
N SER A 87 0.88 5.86 8.60
CA SER A 87 1.10 4.90 9.70
C SER A 87 2.57 4.67 10.05
N HIS A 88 3.46 4.67 9.06
CA HIS A 88 4.88 4.31 9.16
C HIS A 88 5.73 5.26 8.28
N GLY A 89 5.59 6.58 8.48
CA GLY A 89 6.41 7.55 7.76
C GLY A 89 7.91 7.29 8.00
N GLY A 90 8.70 7.24 6.92
CA GLY A 90 10.13 6.87 6.99
C GLY A 90 10.39 5.36 6.95
N TRP A 91 9.39 4.54 6.63
CA TRP A 91 9.52 3.07 6.55
C TRP A 91 10.69 2.57 5.70
N GLN A 92 11.15 3.36 4.71
CA GLN A 92 12.26 3.00 3.84
C GLN A 92 13.64 3.40 4.37
N ASP A 93 13.71 4.18 5.44
CA ASP A 93 14.94 4.84 5.89
C ASP A 93 15.84 3.87 6.68
N GLY A 94 17.16 4.03 6.53
CA GLY A 94 18.15 3.20 7.23
C GLY A 94 18.01 1.71 6.89
N GLU A 95 17.73 0.88 7.90
CA GLU A 95 17.50 -0.56 7.73
C GLU A 95 16.18 -0.87 7.02
N GLY A 96 15.28 0.11 6.97
CA GLY A 96 14.02 0.06 6.24
C GLY A 96 13.04 -0.99 6.77
N ALA A 97 12.05 -1.28 5.94
CA ALA A 97 10.93 -2.16 6.26
C ALA A 97 10.38 -2.80 4.99
N TYR A 98 9.67 -3.90 5.16
CA TYR A 98 9.01 -4.63 4.09
C TYR A 98 7.67 -5.18 4.57
N GLY A 99 6.85 -5.63 3.64
CA GLY A 99 5.58 -6.23 4.01
C GLY A 99 4.61 -6.30 2.85
N GLU A 100 3.34 -6.47 3.20
CA GLU A 100 2.26 -6.60 2.24
C GLU A 100 1.00 -5.84 2.66
N PHE A 101 0.28 -5.35 1.65
CA PHE A 101 -1.09 -4.87 1.77
C PHE A 101 -2.04 -5.88 1.13
N VAL A 102 -3.09 -6.25 1.86
CA VAL A 102 -4.16 -7.13 1.36
C VAL A 102 -5.47 -6.37 1.33
N PHE A 103 -5.97 -6.12 0.11
CA PHE A 103 -7.27 -5.55 -0.15
C PHE A 103 -8.29 -6.68 -0.22
N ASP A 104 -9.21 -6.76 0.75
CA ASP A 104 -10.35 -7.69 0.72
C ASP A 104 -11.56 -6.94 0.16
N VAL A 105 -11.93 -7.25 -1.09
CA VAL A 105 -12.93 -6.48 -1.85
C VAL A 105 -14.32 -6.62 -1.23
N ALA A 106 -14.67 -7.82 -0.77
CA ALA A 106 -15.98 -8.10 -0.17
C ALA A 106 -16.16 -7.38 1.17
N LYS A 107 -15.13 -7.36 2.01
CA LYS A 107 -15.15 -6.67 3.31
C LYS A 107 -14.85 -5.18 3.19
N ARG A 108 -14.32 -4.72 2.04
CA ARG A 108 -13.83 -3.36 1.82
C ARG A 108 -12.76 -2.94 2.83
N THR A 109 -11.92 -3.90 3.22
CA THR A 109 -10.84 -3.72 4.20
C THR A 109 -9.49 -3.76 3.51
N ILE A 110 -8.53 -3.04 4.10
CA ILE A 110 -7.13 -3.10 3.71
C ILE A 110 -6.38 -3.53 4.96
N LEU A 111 -5.71 -4.67 4.91
CA LEU A 111 -4.81 -5.14 5.95
C LEU A 111 -3.38 -4.77 5.55
N LEU A 112 -2.59 -4.29 6.51
CA LEU A 112 -1.14 -4.09 6.36
C LEU A 112 -0.44 -5.09 7.29
N ASP A 113 0.39 -5.94 6.73
CA ASP A 113 1.39 -6.73 7.45
C ASP A 113 2.75 -6.04 7.26
N PHE A 114 3.30 -5.49 8.34
CA PHE A 114 4.46 -4.59 8.31
C PHE A 114 5.61 -5.17 9.14
N ASN A 115 6.80 -5.24 8.53
CA ASN A 115 8.01 -5.78 9.13
C ASN A 115 9.12 -4.72 9.10
N GLU A 116 9.43 -4.14 10.26
CA GLU A 116 10.56 -3.21 10.42
C GLU A 116 11.87 -3.98 10.63
N ARG A 117 12.94 -3.53 9.98
CA ARG A 117 14.28 -4.09 10.17
C ARG A 117 15.05 -3.24 11.19
N PHE A 118 15.84 -3.89 12.02
CA PHE A 118 16.73 -3.22 12.97
C PHE A 118 18.06 -3.96 13.09
N ILE A 119 19.13 -3.21 13.37
CA ILE A 119 20.44 -3.76 13.74
C ILE A 119 20.70 -3.43 15.21
N GLU A 120 20.94 -4.45 16.02
CA GLU A 120 21.38 -4.31 17.41
C GLU A 120 22.87 -4.70 17.53
N SER A 121 23.65 -3.87 18.23
CA SER A 121 25.07 -4.16 18.51
C SER A 121 25.37 -3.97 20.00
N ALA A 122 26.11 -4.91 20.59
CA ALA A 122 26.53 -4.88 21.98
C ALA A 122 28.04 -5.08 22.08
N GLN A 123 28.73 -4.18 22.78
CA GLN A 123 30.18 -4.24 23.01
C GLN A 123 30.45 -4.22 24.51
N SER A 124 31.31 -5.13 24.99
CA SER A 124 31.87 -5.08 26.34
C SER A 124 33.37 -5.35 26.30
N SER A 125 34.11 -4.67 27.16
CA SER A 125 35.56 -4.80 27.27
C SER A 125 35.93 -4.95 28.73
N HIS A 126 36.76 -5.94 29.05
CA HIS A 126 37.23 -6.23 30.40
C HIS A 126 38.75 -6.42 30.36
N GLU A 127 39.46 -5.71 31.23
CA GLU A 127 40.87 -5.98 31.56
C GLU A 127 40.90 -6.60 32.97
N PHE A 128 41.71 -7.64 33.16
CA PHE A 128 41.81 -8.39 34.41
C PHE A 128 43.20 -8.24 35.03
#